data_AF-A0A497VQ82-F1
#
_entry.id   AF-A0A497VQ82-F1
#
_cell.length_a   1.000
_cell.length_b   1.000
_cell.length_c   1.000
_cell.angle_alpha   90.00
_cell.angle_beta   90.00
_cell.angle_gamma   90.00
#
_symmetry.space_group_name_H-M   'P 1'
#
loop_
_entity.id
_entity.type
_entity.pdbx_description
1 polymer ?
#
loop_
_entity_poly.entity_id
_entity_poly.type
_entity_poly.pdbx_seq_one_letter_code
_entity_poly.pdbx_strand_id
1 'polypeptide(L)'
;MKANALVQVLGSVYHQDLAKFTELKTRLAALEGKRAELLLPPKRDPGALNSLEFSTAASKYLSWRQSEARKISRMIFELKPEVITAKKIVTKSFGRLEAMKELIARGKI
;
A
#
# COMPACT_ATOMS: atom_id res chain seq x y z
N MET A 1 -22.04 -20.24 -25.09
CA MET A 1 -22.16 -19.22 -24.02
C MET A 1 -21.95 -17.86 -24.66
N LYS A 2 -22.85 -16.88 -24.42
CA LYS A 2 -22.84 -15.57 -25.11
C LYS A 2 -21.53 -14.83 -24.77
N ALA A 3 -20.79 -14.36 -25.77
CA ALA A 3 -19.51 -13.66 -25.58
C ALA A 3 -19.59 -12.51 -24.56
N ASN A 4 -20.74 -11.85 -24.46
CA ASN A 4 -21.05 -10.84 -23.45
C ASN A 4 -20.97 -11.35 -22.00
N ALA A 5 -21.40 -12.58 -21.72
CA ALA A 5 -21.30 -13.17 -20.39
C ALA A 5 -19.83 -13.40 -19.99
N LEU A 6 -18.98 -13.77 -20.94
CA LEU A 6 -17.55 -13.94 -20.70
C LEU A 6 -16.86 -12.60 -20.42
N VAL A 7 -17.23 -11.54 -21.14
CA VAL A 7 -16.75 -10.17 -20.87
C VAL A 7 -17.18 -9.71 -19.48
N GLN A 8 -18.41 -9.99 -19.05
CA GLN A 8 -18.88 -9.66 -17.70
C GLN A 8 -18.07 -10.41 -16.62
N VAL A 9 -17.82 -11.70 -16.80
CA VAL A 9 -16.99 -12.49 -15.87
C VAL A 9 -15.58 -11.94 -15.79
N LEU A 10 -14.90 -11.72 -16.93
CA LEU A 10 -13.55 -11.15 -16.96
C LEU A 10 -13.51 -9.73 -16.38
N GLY A 11 -14.57 -8.95 -16.60
CA GLY A 11 -14.76 -7.65 -15.98
C GLY A 11 -14.81 -7.77 -14.47
N SER A 12 -15.60 -8.69 -13.91
CA SER A 12 -15.69 -8.89 -12.47
C SER A 12 -14.35 -9.28 -11.85
N VAL A 13 -13.59 -10.17 -12.49
CA VAL A 13 -12.25 -10.60 -12.04
C VAL A 13 -11.29 -9.41 -12.03
N TYR A 14 -11.28 -8.61 -13.09
CA TYR A 14 -10.46 -7.40 -13.15
C TYR A 14 -10.79 -6.42 -12.01
N HIS A 15 -12.07 -6.18 -11.72
CA HIS A 15 -12.47 -5.27 -10.63
C HIS A 15 -12.08 -5.81 -9.26
N GLN A 16 -12.19 -7.12 -9.03
CA GLN A 16 -11.73 -7.76 -7.78
C GLN A 16 -10.22 -7.62 -7.61
N ASP A 17 -9.44 -7.89 -8.66
CA ASP A 17 -7.98 -7.71 -8.64
C ASP A 17 -7.60 -6.25 -8.38
N LEU A 18 -8.31 -5.31 -9.01
CA LEU A 18 -8.09 -3.87 -8.86
C LEU A 18 -8.40 -3.41 -7.43
N ALA A 19 -9.48 -3.90 -6.84
CA ALA A 19 -9.83 -3.59 -5.45
C ALA A 19 -8.74 -4.06 -4.49
N LYS A 20 -8.27 -5.31 -4.65
CA LYS A 20 -7.18 -5.86 -3.84
C LYS A 20 -5.87 -5.09 -3.99
N PHE A 21 -5.51 -4.72 -5.22
CA PHE A 21 -4.33 -3.88 -5.47
C PHE A 21 -4.46 -2.50 -4.80
N THR A 22 -5.63 -1.88 -4.89
CA THR A 22 -5.91 -0.58 -4.28
C THR A 22 -5.81 -0.64 -2.76
N GLU A 23 -6.39 -1.68 -2.14
CA GLU A 23 -6.30 -1.93 -0.70
C GLU A 23 -4.83 -2.03 -0.25
N LEU A 24 -4.03 -2.88 -0.89
CA LEU A 24 -2.61 -3.04 -0.56
C LEU A 24 -1.82 -1.74 -0.73
N LYS A 25 -2.13 -0.96 -1.78
CA LYS A 25 -1.52 0.35 -2.02
C LYS A 25 -1.88 1.36 -0.93
N THR A 26 -3.14 1.40 -0.49
CA THR A 26 -3.57 2.28 0.62
C THR A 26 -2.91 1.90 1.94
N ARG A 27 -2.80 0.60 2.24
CA ARG A 27 -2.10 0.11 3.43
C ARG A 27 -0.63 0.49 3.41
N LEU A 28 0.05 0.36 2.27
CA LEU A 28 1.44 0.78 2.10
C LEU A 28 1.60 2.28 2.36
N ALA A 29 0.75 3.12 1.76
CA ALA A 29 0.78 4.57 1.95
C ALA A 29 0.55 4.97 3.42
N ALA A 30 -0.37 4.30 4.12
CA ALA A 30 -0.60 4.54 5.54
C ALA A 30 0.61 4.20 6.40
N LEU A 31 1.31 3.09 6.11
CA LEU A 31 2.54 2.73 6.81
C LEU A 31 3.68 3.70 6.51
N GLU A 32 3.82 4.15 5.25
CA GLU A 32 4.80 5.16 4.86
C GLU A 32 4.55 6.49 5.57
N GLY A 33 3.28 6.91 5.70
CA GLY A 33 2.88 8.09 6.47
C GLY A 33 3.27 7.97 7.94
N LYS A 34 2.90 6.88 8.62
CA LYS A 34 3.28 6.65 10.02
C LYS A 34 4.79 6.62 10.23
N ARG A 35 5.53 6.00 9.31
CA ARG A 35 7.01 6.00 9.36
C ARG A 35 7.56 7.41 9.24
N ALA A 36 7.03 8.22 8.33
CA ALA A 36 7.46 9.61 8.17
C ALA A 36 7.17 10.42 9.43
N GLU A 37 5.97 10.29 10.02
CA GLU A 37 5.61 10.94 11.28
C GLU A 37 6.57 10.59 12.41
N LEU A 38 6.98 9.32 12.54
CA LEU A 38 7.93 8.90 13.57
C LEU A 38 9.35 9.45 13.37
N LEU A 39 9.74 9.72 12.12
CA LEU A 39 11.05 10.29 11.79
C LEU A 39 11.09 11.82 11.93
N LEU A 40 9.95 12.50 11.93
CA LEU A 40 9.91 13.94 12.15
C LEU A 40 10.43 14.30 13.56
N PRO A 41 11.23 15.35 13.71
CA PRO A 41 11.67 15.79 15.02
C PRO A 41 10.46 16.07 15.91
N PRO A 42 10.49 15.68 17.20
CA PRO A 42 9.40 16.00 18.11
C PRO A 42 9.23 17.52 18.17
N LYS A 43 7.98 18.01 18.11
CA LYS A 43 7.71 19.43 18.39
C LYS A 43 8.23 19.72 19.79
N ARG A 44 9.24 20.59 19.90
CA ARG A 44 9.77 21.03 21.18
C ARG A 44 8.81 22.09 21.73
N ASP A 45 8.24 21.84 22.90
CA ASP A 45 7.59 22.91 23.65
C ASP A 45 8.67 23.83 24.22
N PRO A 46 8.67 25.14 23.89
CA PRO A 46 9.70 26.06 24.33
C PRO A 46 9.69 26.32 25.85
N GLY A 47 8.63 25.91 26.56
CA GLY A 47 8.50 26.08 28.02
C GLY A 47 9.09 24.95 28.87
N ALA A 48 9.48 23.82 28.28
CA ALA A 48 10.01 22.66 29.00
C ALA A 48 11.55 22.63 28.90
N LEU A 49 12.22 23.60 29.53
CA LEU A 49 13.68 23.67 29.52
C LEU A 49 14.25 23.53 30.93
N ASN A 50 15.18 22.56 31.05
CA ASN A 50 16.27 22.49 32.03
C ASN A 50 16.12 21.56 33.26
N SER A 51 15.60 20.33 33.10
CA SER A 51 15.86 19.26 34.08
C SER A 51 16.57 18.06 33.44
N LEU A 52 17.46 17.40 34.22
CA LEU A 52 18.13 16.16 33.84
C LEU A 52 17.11 15.02 33.58
N GLU A 53 15.96 15.07 34.26
CA GLU A 53 14.85 14.15 34.04
C GLU A 53 14.20 14.34 32.67
N PHE A 54 14.10 15.59 32.19
CA PHE A 54 13.61 15.88 30.84
C PHE A 54 14.57 15.36 29.76
N SER A 55 15.90 15.49 29.97
CA SER A 55 16.88 15.01 28.99
C SER A 55 16.87 13.47 28.87
N THR A 56 16.75 12.77 30.00
CA THR A 56 16.66 11.30 30.02
C THR A 56 15.33 10.80 29.44
N ALA A 57 14.21 11.46 29.75
CA ALA A 57 12.91 11.16 29.16
C ALA A 57 12.88 11.41 27.64
N ALA A 58 13.46 12.53 27.18
CA ALA A 58 13.57 12.85 25.77
C ALA A 58 14.41 11.81 24.99
N SER A 59 15.52 11.34 25.59
CA SER A 59 16.36 10.30 24.99
C SER A 59 15.63 8.96 24.86
N LYS A 60 14.90 8.55 25.90
CA LYS A 60 14.06 7.33 25.88
C LYS A 60 12.94 7.43 24.84
N TYR A 61 12.32 8.61 24.72
CA TYR A 61 11.27 8.84 23.72
C TYR A 61 11.82 8.77 22.29
N LEU A 62 12.99 9.37 22.03
CA LEU A 62 13.65 9.29 20.71
C LEU A 62 14.01 7.85 20.34
N SER A 63 14.55 7.07 21.28
CA SER A 63 14.90 5.66 21.02
C SER A 63 13.67 4.80 20.75
N TRP A 64 12.56 5.04 21.47
CA TRP A 64 11.27 4.40 21.19
C TRP A 64 10.77 4.73 19.78
N ARG A 65 10.76 6.00 19.37
CA ARG A 65 10.33 6.41 18.02
C ARG A 65 11.18 5.78 16.93
N GLN A 66 12.49 5.68 17.13
CA GLN A 66 13.39 5.01 16.20
C GLN A 66 13.08 3.51 16.10
N SER A 67 12.84 2.85 17.24
CA SER A 67 12.45 1.44 17.27
C SER A 67 11.14 1.20 16.52
N GLU A 68 10.15 2.05 16.75
CA GLU A 68 8.85 1.95 16.09
C GLU A 68 8.95 2.22 14.58
N ALA A 69 9.73 3.22 14.16
CA ALA A 69 10.00 3.47 12.74
C ALA A 69 10.68 2.27 12.06
N ARG A 70 11.57 1.56 12.76
CA ARG A 70 12.20 0.32 12.25
C ARG A 70 11.18 -0.80 12.12
N LYS A 71 10.26 -0.99 13.08
CA LYS A 71 9.19 -1.99 12.95
C LYS A 71 8.31 -1.71 11.74
N ILE A 72 7.86 -0.47 11.56
CA ILE A 72 7.06 -0.08 10.39
C ILE A 72 7.83 -0.29 9.10
N SER A 73 9.14 -0.02 9.09
CA SER A 73 10.00 -0.27 7.92
C SER A 73 10.02 -1.76 7.53
N ARG A 74 10.01 -2.69 8.50
CA ARG A 74 9.90 -4.14 8.22
C ARG A 74 8.55 -4.49 7.62
N MET A 75 7.45 -3.98 8.17
CA MET A 75 6.11 -4.20 7.63
C MET A 75 5.98 -3.68 6.19
N ILE A 76 6.57 -2.52 5.89
CA ILE A 76 6.64 -1.99 4.52
C ILE A 76 7.43 -2.94 3.60
N PHE A 77 8.56 -3.45 4.07
CA PHE A 77 9.39 -4.37 3.30
C PHE A 77 8.64 -5.68 2.98
N GLU A 78 7.89 -6.22 3.93
CA GLU A 78 7.05 -7.41 3.74
C GLU A 78 5.88 -7.16 2.79
N LEU A 79 5.27 -5.98 2.84
CA LEU A 79 4.10 -5.63 2.01
C LEU A 79 4.47 -5.30 0.54
N LYS A 80 5.67 -4.78 0.28
CA LYS A 80 6.11 -4.37 -1.07
C LYS A 80 6.00 -5.49 -2.13
N PRO A 81 6.49 -6.72 -1.87
CA PRO A 81 6.31 -7.86 -2.77
C PRO A 81 4.84 -8.17 -3.09
N GLU A 82 3.95 -8.06 -2.09
CA GLU A 82 2.51 -8.31 -2.27
C GLU A 82 1.90 -7.26 -3.21
N VAL A 83 2.24 -5.98 -3.03
CA VAL A 83 1.78 -4.88 -3.91
C VAL A 83 2.26 -5.10 -5.35
N ILE A 84 3.52 -5.49 -5.55
CA ILE A 84 4.07 -5.79 -6.88
C ILE A 84 3.33 -6.96 -7.53
N THR A 85 3.06 -8.01 -6.75
CA THR A 85 2.34 -9.19 -7.22
C THR A 85 0.90 -8.86 -7.60
N ALA A 86 0.19 -8.11 -6.75
CA ALA A 86 -1.16 -7.64 -7.03
C ALA A 86 -1.21 -6.78 -8.31
N LYS A 87 -0.24 -5.86 -8.49
CA LYS A 87 -0.12 -5.08 -9.75
C LYS A 87 0.01 -5.98 -10.98
N LYS A 88 0.88 -7.00 -10.92
CA LYS A 88 1.06 -7.95 -12.02
C LYS A 88 -0.24 -8.72 -12.33
N ILE A 89 -1.00 -9.09 -11.31
CA ILE A 89 -2.28 -9.79 -11.48
C ILE A 89 -3.29 -8.87 -12.18
N VAL A 90 -3.45 -7.62 -11.71
CA VAL A 90 -4.33 -6.61 -12.34
C VAL A 90 -3.98 -6.40 -13.82
N THR A 91 -2.69 -6.28 -14.15
CA THR A 91 -2.27 -6.13 -15.55
C THR A 91 -2.66 -7.34 -16.40
N LYS A 92 -2.54 -8.56 -15.84
CA LYS A 92 -2.94 -9.79 -16.54
C LYS A 92 -4.45 -9.88 -16.71
N SER A 93 -5.25 -9.58 -15.70
CA SER A 93 -6.71 -9.64 -15.83
C SER A 93 -7.25 -8.56 -16.77
N PHE A 94 -6.67 -7.36 -16.72
CA PHE A 94 -6.96 -6.32 -17.71
C PHE A 94 -6.63 -6.76 -19.14
N GLY A 95 -5.43 -7.31 -19.37
CA GLY A 95 -5.04 -7.79 -20.70
C GLY A 95 -5.96 -8.90 -21.24
N ARG A 96 -6.43 -9.81 -20.38
CA ARG A 96 -7.42 -10.84 -20.75
C ARG A 96 -8.77 -10.23 -21.14
N LEU A 97 -9.24 -9.25 -20.37
CA LEU A 97 -10.48 -8.54 -20.65
C LEU A 97 -10.42 -7.82 -22.01
N GLU A 98 -9.35 -7.08 -22.27
CA GLU A 98 -9.17 -6.34 -23.52
C GLU A 98 -9.01 -7.27 -24.72
N ALA A 99 -8.23 -8.34 -24.60
CA ALA A 99 -8.11 -9.34 -25.66
C ALA A 99 -9.47 -9.96 -26.02
N MET A 100 -10.33 -10.24 -25.03
CA MET A 100 -11.67 -10.77 -25.28
C MET A 100 -12.56 -9.75 -25.98
N LYS A 101 -12.55 -8.49 -25.54
CA LYS A 101 -13.30 -7.41 -26.20
C LYS A 101 -12.86 -7.24 -27.66
N GLU A 102 -11.56 -7.34 -27.93
CA GLU A 102 -11.01 -7.23 -29.28
C GLU A 102 -11.45 -8.42 -30.17
N LEU A 103 -11.48 -9.63 -29.64
CA LEU A 103 -11.97 -10.81 -30.38
C LEU A 103 -13.44 -10.66 -30.79
N ILE A 104 -14.27 -10.13 -29.88
CA ILE A 104 -15.68 -9.83 -30.15
C ILE A 104 -15.81 -8.73 -31.20
N ALA A 105 -15.04 -7.63 -31.07
CA ALA A 105 -15.07 -6.53 -32.03
C ALA A 105 -14.67 -6.98 -33.44
N ARG A 106 -13.76 -7.96 -33.55
CA ARG A 106 -13.33 -8.58 -34.81
C ARG A 106 -14.31 -9.65 -35.34
N GLY A 107 -15.42 -9.93 -34.64
CA GLY A 107 -16.39 -10.96 -35.01
C GLY A 107 -15.82 -12.38 -35.00
N LYS A 108 -14.71 -12.61 -34.28
CA LYS A 108 -14.05 -13.92 -34.21
C LYS A 108 -14.71 -14.86 -33.20
N ILE A 109 -15.59 -14.33 -32.34
CA ILE A 109 -16.39 -15.02 -31.31
C ILE A 109 -17.70 -14.27 -31.14
#